data_AF-A0A536TNC7-F1
#
_entry.id   AF-A0A536TNC7-F1
#
_cell.length_a   1.000
_cell.length_b   1.000
_cell.length_c   1.000
_cell.angle_alpha   90.00
_cell.angle_beta   90.00
_cell.angle_gamma   90.00
#
_symmetry.space_group_name_H-M   'P 1'
#
loop_
_entity.id
_entity.type
_entity.pdbx_description
1 polymer ?
#
loop_
_entity_poly.entity_id
_entity_poly.type
_entity_poly.pdbx_seq_one_letter_code
_entity_poly.pdbx_strand_id
1 'polypeptide(L)' 'EIARDAHGYVLTGVDAAKDGRWPRKRDPYLLETSVPGIFACGDVRSSPVKRVASAVGEGSMAVAFVHQYLQHDGA' A
#
# COMPACT_ATOMS: atom_id res chain seq x y z
N GLU A 1 -6.76 5.23 10.88
CA GLU A 1 -6.53 3.79 11.06
C GLU A 1 -6.34 3.13 9.70
N ILE A 2 -5.55 2.06 9.59
CA ILE A 2 -5.27 1.35 8.32
C ILE A 2 -6.38 0.33 8.04
N ALA A 3 -6.96 0.39 6.84
CA ALA A 3 -8.01 -0.52 6.37
C ALA A 3 -7.49 -1.94 6.18
N ARG A 4 -8.35 -2.92 6.48
CA ARG A 4 -8.06 -4.35 6.38
C ARG A 4 -9.23 -5.09 5.75
N ASP A 5 -8.95 -6.22 5.11
CA ASP A 5 -9.99 -7.13 4.65
C ASP A 5 -10.61 -7.95 5.80
N ALA A 6 -11.59 -8.80 5.47
CA ALA A 6 -12.28 -9.66 6.42
C ALA A 6 -11.37 -10.68 7.14
N HIS A 7 -10.18 -10.94 6.61
CA HIS A 7 -9.19 -11.84 7.21
C HIS A 7 -8.12 -11.07 8.00
N GLY A 8 -8.21 -9.74 8.07
CA GLY A 8 -7.30 -8.88 8.80
C GLY A 8 -6.03 -8.47 8.03
N TYR A 9 -5.94 -8.75 6.72
CA TYR A 9 -4.80 -8.31 5.91
C TYR A 9 -4.97 -6.87 5.46
N VAL A 10 -3.85 -6.14 5.34
CA VAL A 10 -3.84 -4.72 4.98
C VAL A 10 -4.29 -4.52 3.53
N LEU A 11 -5.25 -3.62 3.30
CA LEU A 11 -5.61 -3.21 1.93
C LEU A 11 -4.56 -2.24 1.38
N THR A 12 -4.16 -2.44 0.13
CA THR A 12 -3.20 -1.55 -0.57
C THR A 12 -3.68 -1.19 -1.97
N GLY A 13 -3.13 -0.11 -2.54
CA GLY A 13 -3.36 0.26 -3.93
C GLY A 13 -4.84 0.42 -4.26
N VAL A 14 -5.29 -0.24 -5.32
CA VAL A 14 -6.69 -0.20 -5.76
C VAL A 14 -7.67 -0.66 -4.69
N ASP A 15 -7.30 -1.60 -3.82
CA ASP A 15 -8.19 -2.10 -2.78
C ASP A 15 -8.29 -1.11 -1.61
N ALA A 16 -7.21 -0.37 -1.34
CA ALA A 16 -7.27 0.78 -0.41
C ALA A 16 -8.13 1.93 -0.97
N ALA A 17 -8.18 2.12 -2.29
CA ALA A 17 -9.06 3.11 -2.92
C ALA A 17 -10.54 2.71 -2.81
N LYS A 18 -10.85 1.43 -3.07
CA LYS A 18 -12.21 0.87 -3.02
C LYS A 18 -12.83 0.87 -1.63
N ASP A 19 -12.01 0.92 -0.59
CA ASP A 19 -12.46 1.04 0.81
C ASP A 19 -13.16 2.40 1.10
N GLY A 20 -13.10 3.36 0.17
CA GLY A 20 -13.90 4.59 0.20
C GLY A 20 -13.42 5.66 1.18
N ARG A 21 -12.39 5.36 1.98
CA ARG A 21 -11.77 6.29 2.95
C ARG A 21 -10.55 7.03 2.41
N TRP A 22 -10.22 6.85 1.13
CA TRP A 22 -9.03 7.44 0.54
C TRP A 22 -9.13 8.98 0.44
N PRO A 23 -8.21 9.74 1.06
CA PRO A 23 -8.39 11.19 1.24
C PRO A 23 -7.71 12.06 0.17
N ARG A 24 -6.93 11.49 -0.75
CA ARG A 24 -6.18 12.25 -1.77
C ARG A 24 -6.90 12.19 -3.13
N LYS A 25 -6.66 13.20 -3.97
CA LYS A 25 -7.24 13.29 -5.33
C LYS A 25 -6.65 12.27 -6.32
N ARG A 26 -5.38 11.90 -6.13
CA ARG A 26 -4.74 10.83 -6.90
C ARG A 26 -5.15 9.47 -6.36
N ASP A 27 -5.00 8.42 -7.16
CA ASP A 27 -5.11 7.05 -6.64
C ASP A 27 -3.94 6.72 -5.68
N PRO A 28 -4.12 5.77 -4.74
CA PRO A 28 -3.03 5.22 -3.95
C PRO A 28 -1.97 4.57 -4.85
N TYR A 29 -0.69 4.68 -4.47
CA TYR A 29 0.34 3.85 -5.10
C TYR A 29 0.08 2.36 -4.81
N LEU A 30 0.66 1.48 -5.64
CA LEU A 30 0.35 0.04 -5.61
C LEU A 30 0.43 -0.61 -4.21
N LEU A 31 1.40 -0.20 -3.40
CA LEU A 31 1.66 -0.73 -2.06
C LEU A 31 1.23 0.23 -0.94
N GLU A 32 0.64 1.36 -1.28
CA GLU A 32 0.17 2.36 -0.33
C GLU A 32 -1.14 1.89 0.31
N THR A 33 -1.23 2.04 1.63
CA THR A 33 -2.40 1.64 2.40
C THR A 33 -3.53 2.67 2.28
N SER A 34 -4.64 2.49 2.99
CA SER A 34 -5.70 3.50 3.10
C SER A 34 -5.25 4.81 3.77
N VAL A 35 -4.05 4.84 4.37
CA VAL A 35 -3.43 6.04 4.94
C VAL A 35 -2.31 6.48 3.99
N PRO A 36 -2.40 7.68 3.37
CA PRO A 36 -1.37 8.18 2.46
C PRO A 36 0.02 8.21 3.11
N GLY A 37 1.03 7.83 2.34
CA GLY A 37 2.42 7.77 2.79
C GLY A 37 2.79 6.55 3.63
N ILE A 38 1.83 5.69 4.00
CA ILE A 38 2.10 4.40 4.66
C ILE A 38 1.99 3.28 3.62
N PHE A 39 2.98 2.40 3.58
CA PHE A 39 3.07 1.32 2.61
C PHE A 39 3.17 -0.05 3.29
N ALA A 40 2.62 -1.09 2.64
CA ALA A 40 2.66 -2.47 3.12
C ALA A 40 3.08 -3.43 1.99
N CYS A 41 4.02 -4.33 2.28
CA CYS A 41 4.58 -5.29 1.32
C CYS A 41 4.65 -6.70 1.91
N GLY A 42 4.68 -7.72 1.05
CA GLY A 42 4.71 -9.12 1.45
C GLY A 42 3.38 -9.60 2.04
N ASP A 43 3.48 -10.63 2.88
CA ASP A 43 2.33 -11.44 3.30
C ASP A 43 1.34 -10.74 4.25
N VAL A 44 1.66 -9.51 4.69
CA VAL A 44 0.82 -8.67 5.55
C VAL A 44 -0.31 -7.98 4.78
N ARG A 45 -0.16 -7.78 3.46
CA ARG A 45 -1.20 -7.17 2.64
C ARG A 45 -2.18 -8.21 2.08
N SER A 46 -3.35 -7.76 1.68
CA SER A 46 -4.37 -8.60 1.05
C SER A 46 -3.90 -9.13 -0.30
N SER A 47 -4.38 -10.32 -0.66
CA SER A 47 -4.02 -11.06 -1.88
C SER A 47 -2.50 -11.14 -2.18
N PRO A 48 -1.65 -11.52 -1.21
CA PRO A 48 -0.22 -11.62 -1.43
C PRO A 48 0.14 -12.91 -2.19
N VAL A 49 1.30 -12.91 -2.85
CA VAL A 49 1.80 -14.08 -3.60
C VAL A 49 2.29 -15.21 -2.67
N LYS A 50 2.46 -14.95 -1.37
CA LYS A 50 2.96 -15.91 -0.35
C LYS A 50 4.33 -16.51 -0.70
N ARG A 51 5.24 -15.67 -1.22
CA ARG A 51 6.62 -16.06 -1.58
C ARG A 51 7.63 -15.03 -1.12
N VAL A 52 8.73 -15.50 -0.52
CA VAL A 52 9.82 -14.65 -0.02
C VAL A 52 10.37 -13.73 -1.11
N ALA A 53 10.67 -14.26 -2.30
CA ALA A 53 11.21 -13.46 -3.40
C ALA A 53 10.26 -12.33 -3.84
N SER A 54 8.94 -12.57 -3.81
CA SER A 54 7.93 -11.54 -4.11
C SER A 54 7.93 -10.46 -3.03
N ALA A 55 7.92 -10.86 -1.76
CA ALA A 55 7.94 -9.92 -0.64
C ALA A 55 9.20 -9.03 -0.65
N VAL A 56 10.35 -9.58 -1.00
CA VAL A 56 11.61 -8.82 -1.16
C VAL A 56 11.49 -7.80 -2.29
N GLY A 57 10.97 -8.21 -3.46
CA GLY A 57 10.77 -7.31 -4.59
C GLY A 57 9.79 -6.17 -4.27
N GLU A 58 8.69 -6.49 -3.61
CA GLU A 58 7.70 -5.50 -3.17
C GLU A 58 8.27 -4.55 -2.12
N GLY A 59 9.13 -5.03 -1.22
CA GLY A 59 9.83 -4.16 -0.27
C GLY A 59 10.69 -3.10 -0.96
N SER A 60 11.43 -3.50 -2.01
CA SER A 60 12.20 -2.57 -2.85
C SER A 60 11.28 -1.55 -3.55
N MET A 61 10.15 -2.01 -4.10
CA MET A 61 9.15 -1.11 -4.72
C MET A 61 8.54 -0.13 -3.71
N ALA A 62 8.26 -0.57 -2.49
CA ALA A 62 7.71 0.29 -1.44
C ALA A 62 8.65 1.48 -1.15
N VAL A 63 9.97 1.24 -1.11
CA VAL A 63 10.97 2.32 -0.96
C VAL A 63 10.91 3.31 -2.12
N ALA A 64 10.82 2.82 -3.36
CA ALA A 64 10.69 3.70 -4.52
C ALA A 64 9.43 4.58 -4.45
N PHE A 65 8.29 4.01 -4.02
CA PHE A 65 7.06 4.78 -3.83
C PHE A 65 7.13 5.75 -2.65
N VAL A 66 7.84 5.43 -1.57
CA VAL A 66 8.11 6.38 -0.48
C VAL A 66 8.85 7.60 -1.02
N HIS A 67 9.89 7.41 -1.83
CA HIS A 67 10.58 8.53 -2.46
C HIS A 67 9.65 9.35 -3.35
N GLN A 68 8.82 8.69 -4.17
CA GLN A 68 7.86 9.39 -5.02
C GLN A 68 6.83 10.18 -4.20
N TYR A 69 6.30 9.60 -3.11
CA TYR A 69 5.37 10.26 -2.20
C TYR A 69 6.00 11.51 -1.58
N LEU A 70 7.21 11.40 -1.05
CA LEU A 70 7.90 12.53 -0.43
C LEU A 70 8.22 13.65 -1.42
N GLN A 71 8.46 13.31 -2.69
CA GLN A 71 8.73 14.30 -3.74
C GLN A 71 7.47 15.07 -4.20
N HIS A 72 6.31 14.41 -4.25
CA HIS A 72 5.13 14.96 -4.92
C HIS A 72 3.94 15.27 -3.99
N ASP A 73 3.86 14.60 -2.84
CA ASP A 73 2.68 14.62 -1.95
C ASP A 73 3.00 14.85 -0.47
N GLY A 74 4.28 14.92 -0.10
CA GLY A 74 4.78 14.95 1.28
C GLY A 74 4.51 16.24 2.08
N ALA A 75 3.54 17.05 1.67
CA ALA A 75 3.12 18.28 2.36
C ALA A 75 1.73 18.13 3.02
#